data_AF-A0A9D6Q282-F1
#
_entry.id   AF-A0A9D6Q282-F1
#
_cell.length_a   1.000
_cell.length_b   1.000
_cell.length_c   1.000
_cell.angle_alpha   90.00
_cell.angle_beta   90.00
_cell.angle_gamma   90.00
#
_symmetry.space_group_name_H-M   'P 1'
#
loop_
_entity.id
_entity.type
_entity.pdbx_description
1 polymer ?
#
loop_
_entity_poly.entity_id
_entity_poly.type
_entity_poly.pdbx_seq_one_letter_code
_entity_poly.pdbx_strand_id
1 'polypeptide(L)'
;MADIFKKNNSGRKICIGLIALFMFIGLAGYTHNARAQEQGQGLGGLISPGKLTNAHSDIEGVSNCTKCHKLGGGVPDTKCLDCHNKIRERVEKKKGFHANAEGNCFKCHTDHKGKHFSIAEIDKDKFE
;
A
#
# COMPACT_ATOMS: atom_id res chain seq x y z
N MET A 1 -37.28 -67.11 28.01
CA MET A 1 -36.07 -67.04 27.16
C MET A 1 -35.21 -65.94 27.73
N ALA A 2 -34.21 -66.32 28.53
CA ALA A 2 -33.45 -65.41 29.39
C ALA A 2 -32.35 -64.66 28.62
N ASP A 3 -32.37 -63.34 28.74
CA ASP A 3 -31.24 -62.45 29.02
C ASP A 3 -29.93 -62.66 28.24
N ILE A 4 -29.89 -62.14 27.02
CA ILE A 4 -28.65 -61.78 26.32
C ILE A 4 -28.33 -60.30 26.63
N PHE A 5 -27.90 -60.01 27.87
CA PHE A 5 -27.25 -58.74 28.21
C PHE A 5 -25.77 -58.98 28.49
N LYS A 6 -24.98 -59.09 27.42
CA LYS A 6 -23.52 -58.94 27.49
C LYS A 6 -23.02 -58.22 26.25
N LYS A 7 -23.12 -56.89 26.24
CA LYS A 7 -22.39 -56.05 25.27
C LYS A 7 -21.60 -54.95 25.96
N ASN A 8 -20.43 -55.39 26.43
CA ASN A 8 -19.11 -54.77 26.24
C ASN A 8 -19.05 -53.23 26.12
N ASN A 9 -18.64 -52.59 27.22
CA ASN A 9 -18.39 -51.16 27.38
C ASN A 9 -16.98 -50.76 26.91
N SER A 10 -16.61 -51.10 25.67
CA SER A 10 -15.25 -50.89 25.13
C SER A 10 -15.21 -50.11 23.80
N GLY A 11 -16.28 -49.36 23.48
CA GLY A 11 -16.32 -48.51 22.28
C GLY A 11 -16.40 -47.00 22.56
N ARG A 12 -16.63 -46.61 23.83
CA ARG A 12 -16.96 -45.21 24.19
C ARG A 12 -15.76 -44.37 24.62
N LYS A 13 -14.63 -45.01 24.94
CA LYS A 13 -13.40 -44.32 25.39
C LYS A 13 -12.45 -43.95 24.24
N ILE A 14 -12.61 -44.56 23.06
CA ILE A 14 -11.70 -44.35 21.92
C ILE A 14 -12.15 -43.14 21.06
N CYS A 15 -13.45 -42.80 21.04
CA CYS A 15 -13.96 -41.70 20.22
C CYS A 15 -13.80 -40.29 20.83
N ILE A 16 -13.46 -40.16 22.12
CA ILE A 16 -13.34 -38.85 22.78
C ILE A 16 -11.90 -38.28 22.68
N GLY A 17 -10.89 -39.14 22.51
CA GLY A 17 -9.47 -38.73 22.50
C GLY A 17 -8.98 -38.07 21.20
N LEU A 18 -9.62 -38.33 20.05
CA LEU A 18 -9.19 -37.78 18.76
C LEU A 18 -9.77 -36.39 18.43
N ILE A 19 -10.84 -35.98 19.13
CA ILE A 19 -11.46 -34.65 18.92
C ILE A 19 -10.70 -33.55 19.67
N ALA A 20 -10.07 -33.88 20.81
CA ALA A 20 -9.34 -32.91 21.63
C ALA A 20 -7.95 -32.52 21.09
N LEU A 21 -7.37 -33.29 20.16
CA LEU A 21 -6.05 -32.96 19.57
C LEU A 21 -6.14 -31.92 18.43
N PHE A 22 -7.31 -31.75 17.80
CA PHE A 22 -7.49 -30.72 16.77
C PHE A 22 -7.86 -29.33 17.34
N MET A 23 -8.14 -29.22 18.64
CA MET A 23 -8.52 -27.94 19.27
C MET A 23 -7.33 -27.13 19.81
N PHE A 24 -6.10 -27.68 19.83
CA PHE A 24 -4.91 -26.94 20.26
C PHE A 24 -4.06 -26.36 19.11
N ILE A 25 -4.16 -26.90 17.89
CA ILE A 25 -3.48 -26.33 16.70
C ILE A 25 -4.28 -25.14 16.13
N GLY A 26 -5.54 -25.00 16.53
CA GLY A 26 -6.42 -23.92 16.10
C GLY A 26 -6.19 -22.56 16.77
N LEU A 27 -5.29 -22.42 17.76
CA LEU A 27 -5.04 -21.11 18.41
C LEU A 27 -3.70 -20.47 17.99
N ALA A 28 -2.69 -21.28 17.60
CA ALA A 28 -1.40 -20.76 17.12
C ALA A 28 -1.39 -20.42 15.62
N GLY A 29 -2.34 -20.95 14.83
CA GLY A 29 -2.45 -20.66 13.40
C GLY A 29 -3.15 -19.33 13.04
N TYR A 30 -3.83 -18.67 13.98
CA TYR A 30 -4.57 -17.43 13.71
C TYR A 30 -3.73 -16.16 13.77
N THR A 31 -2.48 -16.20 14.24
CA THR A 31 -1.65 -14.98 14.33
C THR A 31 -0.86 -14.68 13.06
N HIS A 32 -0.94 -15.51 12.01
CA HIS A 32 -0.32 -15.21 10.71
C HIS A 32 -1.33 -14.68 9.72
N ASN A 33 -1.86 -13.47 9.94
CA ASN A 33 -2.31 -12.55 8.88
C ASN A 33 -2.63 -11.18 9.49
N ALA A 34 -1.68 -10.57 10.22
CA ALA A 34 -1.63 -9.12 10.32
C ALA A 34 -1.13 -8.52 8.98
N ARG A 35 -1.81 -8.85 7.87
CA ARG A 35 -1.73 -8.02 6.68
C ARG A 35 -2.56 -6.79 6.99
N ALA A 36 -1.89 -5.69 7.30
CA ALA A 36 -2.46 -4.36 7.22
C ALA A 36 -2.87 -4.11 5.75
N GLN A 37 -4.08 -4.55 5.40
CA GLN A 37 -4.72 -4.20 4.14
C GLN A 37 -5.34 -2.81 4.36
N GLU A 38 -4.57 -1.77 4.05
CA GLU A 38 -5.07 -0.40 3.84
C GLU A 38 -6.02 -0.42 2.62
N GLN A 39 -7.24 -0.94 2.78
CA GLN A 39 -8.32 -0.73 1.82
C GLN A 39 -9.24 0.34 2.39
N GLY A 40 -8.98 1.59 2.00
CA GLY A 40 -9.80 2.75 2.35
C GLY A 40 -11.18 2.65 1.72
N GLN A 41 -12.12 2.00 2.40
CA GLN A 41 -13.55 2.06 2.12
C GLN A 41 -14.17 3.14 3.02
N GLY A 42 -13.95 4.40 2.66
CA GLY A 42 -14.53 5.58 3.30
C GLY A 42 -14.47 6.77 2.35
N LEU A 43 -15.09 7.90 2.72
CA LEU A 43 -15.06 9.16 1.93
C LEU A 43 -13.65 9.61 1.51
N GLY A 44 -12.61 9.14 2.20
CA GLY A 44 -11.21 9.41 1.85
C GLY A 44 -10.83 8.99 0.42
N GLY A 45 -11.36 7.89 -0.11
CA GLY A 45 -11.08 7.43 -1.48
C GLY A 45 -11.71 8.29 -2.58
N LEU A 46 -12.71 9.12 -2.23
CA LEU A 46 -13.32 10.08 -3.16
C LEU A 46 -12.46 11.34 -3.34
N ILE A 47 -11.63 11.66 -2.35
CA ILE A 47 -10.85 12.89 -2.30
C ILE A 47 -9.35 12.62 -2.53
N SER A 48 -8.84 11.49 -2.04
CA SER A 48 -7.45 11.07 -2.19
C SER A 48 -7.39 9.70 -2.87
N PRO A 49 -6.81 9.60 -4.08
CA PRO A 49 -6.70 8.33 -4.82
C PRO A 49 -5.86 7.25 -4.11
N GLY A 50 -5.05 7.66 -3.12
CA GLY A 50 -4.14 6.79 -2.39
C GLY A 50 -3.15 7.59 -1.55
N LYS A 51 -2.33 6.92 -0.74
CA LYS A 51 -1.22 7.55 -0.01
C LYS A 51 -0.17 8.07 -1.00
N LEU A 52 0.39 9.24 -0.69
CA LEU A 52 1.62 9.74 -1.27
C LEU A 52 2.77 8.79 -0.95
N THR A 53 3.84 8.92 -1.73
CA THR A 53 5.13 8.31 -1.46
C THR A 53 5.76 8.90 -0.20
N ASN A 54 6.71 8.18 0.40
CA ASN A 54 7.43 8.67 1.57
C ASN A 54 8.16 9.99 1.30
N ALA A 55 8.58 10.25 0.06
CA ALA A 55 9.27 11.48 -0.33
C ALA A 55 8.41 12.74 -0.12
N HIS A 56 7.08 12.61 -0.13
CA HIS A 56 6.13 13.69 0.12
C HIS A 56 5.20 13.42 1.31
N SER A 57 5.60 12.52 2.21
CA SER A 57 4.80 12.18 3.39
C SER A 57 4.54 13.37 4.32
N ASP A 58 5.44 14.34 4.36
CA ASP A 58 5.30 15.57 5.18
C ASP A 58 4.16 16.49 4.75
N ILE A 59 3.64 16.30 3.53
CA ILE A 59 2.53 17.09 2.98
C ILE A 59 1.27 16.25 2.76
N GLU A 60 1.17 15.09 3.42
CA GLU A 60 -0.08 14.32 3.50
C GLU A 60 -1.22 15.10 4.16
N GLY A 61 -2.46 14.70 3.88
CA GLY A 61 -3.66 15.26 4.51
C GLY A 61 -4.49 16.20 3.62
N VAL A 62 -5.78 16.29 3.95
CA VAL A 62 -6.82 16.92 3.12
C VAL A 62 -6.66 18.44 2.92
N SER A 63 -5.93 19.12 3.80
CA SER A 63 -5.64 20.55 3.68
C SER A 63 -4.50 20.84 2.70
N ASN A 64 -3.77 19.81 2.27
CA ASN A 64 -2.52 19.95 1.51
C ASN A 64 -2.68 19.66 0.01
N CYS A 65 -3.87 19.27 -0.45
CA CYS A 65 -4.12 18.93 -1.87
C CYS A 65 -3.64 20.02 -2.83
N THR A 66 -3.82 21.30 -2.47
CA THR A 66 -3.48 22.46 -3.31
C THR A 66 -2.00 22.83 -3.33
N LYS A 67 -1.17 22.13 -2.53
CA LYS A 67 0.29 22.21 -2.64
C LYS A 67 0.78 21.63 -3.98
N CYS A 68 0.06 20.66 -4.53
CA CYS A 68 0.36 20.07 -5.84
C CYS A 68 -0.73 20.35 -6.88
N HIS A 69 -2.01 20.31 -6.50
CA HIS A 69 -3.12 20.50 -7.43
C HIS A 69 -3.53 21.97 -7.60
N LYS A 70 -3.87 22.35 -8.83
CA LYS A 70 -4.68 23.53 -9.12
C LYS A 70 -6.15 23.11 -9.17
N LEU A 71 -7.02 23.88 -8.50
CA LEU A 71 -8.47 23.64 -8.54
C LEU A 71 -8.97 23.66 -10.00
N GLY A 72 -9.59 22.56 -10.44
CA GLY A 72 -10.08 22.39 -11.81
C GLY A 72 -8.99 22.27 -12.89
N GLY A 73 -7.70 22.29 -12.53
CA GLY A 73 -6.57 22.39 -13.47
C GLY A 73 -5.53 21.28 -13.36
N GLY A 74 -5.82 20.21 -12.61
CA GLY A 74 -4.90 19.09 -12.43
C GLY A 74 -3.65 19.46 -11.62
N VAL A 75 -2.51 18.87 -11.98
CA VAL A 75 -1.21 19.08 -11.32
C VAL A 75 -0.28 19.82 -12.29
N PRO A 76 -0.13 21.15 -12.17
CA PRO A 76 0.81 21.90 -12.99
C PRO A 76 2.25 21.74 -12.48
N ASP A 77 3.20 21.69 -13.40
CA ASP A 77 4.63 21.52 -13.08
C ASP A 77 5.18 22.63 -12.18
N THR A 78 4.62 23.84 -12.27
CA THR A 78 5.02 24.97 -11.42
C THR A 78 4.91 24.64 -9.93
N LYS A 79 3.90 23.85 -9.53
CA LYS A 79 3.73 23.41 -8.14
C LYS A 79 4.84 22.48 -7.66
N CYS A 80 5.33 21.60 -8.53
CA CYS A 80 6.51 20.78 -8.25
C CYS A 80 7.74 21.67 -8.11
N LEU A 81 7.91 22.60 -9.05
CA LEU A 81 9.07 23.47 -9.10
C LEU A 81 9.12 24.48 -7.96
N ASP A 82 8.01 24.79 -7.26
CA ASP A 82 7.95 25.65 -6.05
C ASP A 82 8.81 25.13 -4.90
N CYS A 83 8.90 23.81 -4.74
CA CYS A 83 9.79 23.20 -3.75
C CYS A 83 11.10 22.69 -4.39
N HIS A 84 11.03 22.21 -5.64
CA HIS A 84 12.19 21.63 -6.34
C HIS A 84 13.02 22.67 -7.10
N ASN A 85 13.49 23.70 -6.40
CA ASN A 85 14.20 24.84 -6.99
C ASN A 85 15.47 24.46 -7.79
N LYS A 86 16.22 23.45 -7.34
CA LYS A 86 17.41 22.95 -8.07
C LYS A 86 17.04 22.33 -9.41
N ILE A 87 15.90 21.65 -9.48
CA ILE A 87 15.40 21.07 -10.74
C ILE A 87 14.86 22.17 -11.65
N ARG A 88 14.14 23.15 -11.08
CA ARG A 88 13.67 24.35 -11.79
C ARG A 88 14.80 25.01 -12.57
N GLU A 89 15.91 25.32 -11.90
CA GLU A 89 17.08 25.96 -12.52
C GLU A 89 17.62 25.14 -13.70
N ARG A 90 17.67 23.81 -13.58
CA ARG A 90 18.16 22.91 -14.64
C ARG A 90 17.18 22.83 -15.82
N VAL A 91 15.88 22.79 -15.56
CA VAL A 91 14.84 22.79 -16.59
C VAL A 91 14.87 24.09 -17.37
N GLU A 92 14.92 25.24 -16.69
CA GLU A 92 14.98 26.57 -17.32
C GLU A 92 16.24 26.73 -18.19
N LYS A 93 17.37 26.20 -17.73
CA LYS A 93 18.63 26.20 -18.47
C LYS A 93 18.74 25.07 -19.50
N LYS A 94 17.74 24.20 -19.60
CA LYS A 94 17.73 22.99 -20.45
C LYS A 94 18.99 22.13 -20.25
N LYS A 95 19.29 21.75 -18.99
CA LYS A 95 20.49 20.99 -18.63
C LYS A 95 20.19 19.61 -18.01
N GLY A 96 20.92 18.60 -18.47
CA GLY A 96 20.82 17.20 -18.00
C GLY A 96 19.57 16.50 -18.48
N PHE A 97 19.20 15.39 -17.82
CA PHE A 97 18.09 14.51 -18.23
C PHE A 97 16.78 15.21 -18.58
N HIS A 98 16.37 16.22 -17.79
CA HIS A 98 15.11 16.95 -18.03
C HIS A 98 15.16 17.94 -19.21
N ALA A 99 16.33 18.18 -19.83
CA ALA A 99 16.45 19.07 -20.98
C ALA A 99 15.61 18.61 -22.19
N ASN A 100 15.46 17.28 -22.31
CA ASN A 100 14.73 16.63 -23.39
C ASN A 100 13.48 15.88 -22.87
N ALA A 101 13.12 16.06 -21.59
CA ALA A 101 11.95 15.41 -21.04
C ALA A 101 10.68 16.11 -21.58
N GLU A 102 9.74 15.32 -22.06
CA GLU A 102 8.48 15.82 -22.59
C GLU A 102 7.31 15.56 -21.62
N GLY A 103 6.44 16.56 -21.50
CA GLY A 103 5.23 16.48 -20.68
C GLY A 103 5.43 16.82 -19.21
N ASN A 104 4.32 16.76 -18.48
CA ASN A 104 4.26 17.20 -17.09
C ASN A 104 5.04 16.27 -16.15
N CYS A 105 5.60 16.82 -15.06
CA CYS A 105 6.41 16.11 -14.09
C CYS A 105 5.75 14.81 -13.60
N PHE A 106 4.44 14.87 -13.32
CA PHE A 106 3.69 13.74 -12.75
C PHE A 106 3.54 12.55 -13.70
N LYS A 107 3.74 12.74 -15.02
CA LYS A 107 3.66 11.63 -15.99
C LYS A 107 4.76 10.59 -15.76
N CYS A 108 5.93 11.04 -15.31
CA CYS A 108 7.03 10.15 -14.91
C CYS A 108 7.09 9.99 -13.39
N HIS A 109 6.75 11.03 -12.63
CA HIS A 109 6.84 11.07 -11.17
C HIS A 109 5.45 10.99 -10.50
N THR A 110 4.78 9.84 -10.60
CA THR A 110 3.43 9.66 -10.00
C THR A 110 3.51 9.36 -8.50
N ASP A 111 2.81 10.15 -7.69
CA ASP A 111 2.97 10.13 -6.22
C ASP A 111 1.99 9.25 -5.45
N HIS A 112 0.71 9.23 -5.85
CA HIS A 112 -0.36 8.46 -5.18
C HIS A 112 -0.28 6.93 -5.42
N LYS A 113 0.94 6.38 -5.44
CA LYS A 113 1.23 4.95 -5.64
C LYS A 113 1.59 4.24 -4.32
N GLY A 114 1.44 4.94 -3.20
CA GLY A 114 1.71 4.41 -1.87
C GLY A 114 3.10 4.74 -1.36
N LYS A 115 3.25 4.68 -0.04
CA LYS A 115 4.43 5.12 0.72
C LYS A 115 5.76 4.60 0.18
N HIS A 116 5.79 3.34 -0.24
CA HIS A 116 7.01 2.66 -0.66
C HIS A 116 7.27 2.72 -2.17
N PHE A 117 6.44 3.42 -2.94
CA PHE A 117 6.69 3.59 -4.37
C PHE A 117 7.89 4.52 -4.60
N SER A 118 8.77 4.11 -5.51
CA SER A 118 9.92 4.91 -5.93
C SER A 118 9.49 5.91 -7.00
N ILE A 119 9.15 7.13 -6.57
CA ILE A 119 8.65 8.18 -7.48
C ILE A 119 9.69 8.65 -8.50
N ALA A 120 10.98 8.50 -8.19
CA ALA A 120 12.10 8.99 -9.00
C ALA A 120 13.08 7.87 -9.33
N GLU A 121 12.57 6.69 -9.66
CA GLU A 121 13.43 5.62 -10.14
C GLU A 121 14.08 6.01 -11.46
N ILE A 122 15.40 6.11 -11.41
CA ILE A 122 16.24 6.50 -12.54
C ILE A 122 17.00 5.26 -12.97
N ASP A 123 16.88 4.93 -14.25
CA ASP A 123 17.78 4.00 -14.91
C ASP A 123 19.15 4.68 -15.02
N LYS A 124 20.07 4.29 -14.13
CA LYS A 124 21.40 4.91 -14.03
C LYS A 124 22.22 4.69 -15.29
N ASP A 125 21.94 3.64 -16.05
CA ASP A 125 22.65 3.34 -17.30
C ASP A 125 22.18 4.26 -18.44
N LYS A 126 21.08 4.99 -18.24
CA LYS A 126 20.55 6.00 -19.16
C LYS A 126 20.69 7.44 -18.62
N PHE A 127 21.37 7.61 -17.50
CA PHE A 127 21.45 8.90 -16.81
C PHE A 127 22.83 9.55 -17.02
N GLU A 128 23.00 10.18 -18.18
CA GLU A 128 24.10 11.09 -18.51
C GLU A 128 23.74 12.56 -18.19
#